data_AF-A0A958YTK5-F1
#
_entry.id   AF-A0A958YTK5-F1
#
_cell.length_a   1.000
_cell.length_b   1.000
_cell.length_c   1.000
_cell.angle_alpha   90.00
_cell.angle_beta   90.00
_cell.angle_gamma   90.00
#
_symmetry.space_group_name_H-M   'P 1'
#
loop_
_entity.id
_entity.type
_entity.pdbx_description
1 polymer ?
#
loop_
_entity_poly.entity_id
_entity_poly.type
_entity_poly.pdbx_seq_one_letter_code
_entity_poly.pdbx_strand_id
1 'polypeptide(L)'
;MRQSLFMLSYLVLLFSLFFNCKNESQIEKEQQEVLHSIPTATKKNEEKKPIVGLVKVQIDGKSFRMTDFDQELTTDVTYLDNGVQFRIEDINKQTVLVNMYAPGLLQKIPITIAQQSSALDPEEAFSVKTQSRLEINIPSESPVQGDVKVLYEGTVSLEELTNSKLVVTFMGKGFSLGSNKKELFPMQGEIVLENFNVYDARMNNPN
;
A
#
# COMPACT_ATOMS: atom_id res chain seq x y z
N MET A 1 28.09 -64.10 18.95
CA MET A 1 27.19 -63.88 17.79
C MET A 1 26.24 -62.69 17.92
N ARG A 2 25.74 -62.32 19.11
CA ARG A 2 24.82 -61.16 19.26
C ARG A 2 25.46 -59.78 19.07
N GLN A 3 26.73 -59.58 19.43
CA GLN A 3 27.38 -58.25 19.32
C GLN A 3 27.69 -57.83 17.88
N SER A 4 27.98 -58.77 16.98
CA SER A 4 28.23 -58.46 15.56
C SER A 4 26.98 -57.99 14.81
N LEU A 5 25.78 -58.42 15.23
CA LEU A 5 24.52 -57.95 14.63
C LEU A 5 24.25 -56.47 14.98
N PHE A 6 24.52 -56.07 16.22
CA PHE A 6 24.30 -54.68 16.68
C PHE A 6 25.25 -53.68 16.00
N MET A 7 26.51 -54.06 15.79
CA MET A 7 27.47 -53.23 15.05
C MET A 7 27.09 -53.08 13.57
N LEU A 8 26.53 -54.13 12.94
CA LEU A 8 26.07 -54.06 11.55
C LEU A 8 24.88 -53.11 11.39
N SER A 9 23.91 -53.14 12.32
CA SER A 9 22.77 -52.22 12.31
C SER A 9 23.16 -50.75 12.55
N TYR A 10 24.20 -50.50 13.36
CA TYR A 10 24.67 -49.14 13.61
C TYR A 10 25.39 -48.54 12.39
N LEU A 11 26.10 -49.38 11.63
CA LEU A 11 26.83 -48.97 10.42
C LEU A 11 25.88 -48.60 9.27
N VAL A 12 24.73 -49.27 9.15
CA VAL A 12 23.67 -48.95 8.17
C VAL A 12 22.98 -47.61 8.51
N LEU A 13 22.77 -47.34 9.80
CA LEU A 13 22.14 -46.10 10.25
C LEU A 13 23.04 -44.88 10.03
N LEU A 14 24.35 -45.02 10.25
CA LEU A 14 25.34 -44.00 9.92
C LEU A 14 25.46 -43.73 8.41
N PHE A 15 25.33 -44.75 7.55
CA PHE A 15 25.33 -44.55 6.09
C PHE A 15 24.10 -43.79 5.59
N SER A 16 22.94 -43.97 6.22
CA SER A 16 21.71 -43.25 5.84
C SER A 16 21.74 -41.74 6.14
N LEU A 17 22.62 -41.28 7.04
CA LEU A 17 22.79 -39.85 7.34
C LEU A 17 23.70 -39.12 6.33
N PHE A 18 24.53 -39.84 5.56
CA PHE A 18 25.42 -39.24 4.57
C PHE A 18 24.85 -39.19 3.13
N PHE A 19 23.66 -39.76 2.90
CA PHE A 19 22.99 -39.77 1.59
C PHE A 19 21.84 -38.76 1.43
N ASN A 20 21.68 -37.80 2.35
CA ASN A 20 20.82 -36.63 2.08
C ASN A 20 21.63 -35.55 1.34
N CYS A 21 22.12 -35.96 0.17
CA CYS A 21 22.78 -35.11 -0.79
C CYS A 21 21.71 -34.52 -1.70
N LYS A 22 21.71 -33.18 -1.82
CA LYS A 22 21.24 -32.42 -2.99
C LYS A 22 19.81 -32.69 -3.46
N ASN A 23 18.88 -31.91 -2.93
CA ASN A 23 17.82 -31.34 -3.76
C ASN A 23 18.12 -29.86 -4.00
N GLU A 24 19.14 -29.64 -4.82
CA GLU A 24 19.26 -28.44 -5.62
C GLU A 24 18.41 -28.71 -6.87
N SER A 25 17.14 -28.33 -6.80
CA SER A 25 16.20 -28.38 -7.93
C SER A 25 15.30 -27.17 -7.85
N GLN A 26 15.82 -26.06 -8.41
CA GLN A 26 15.13 -25.25 -9.42
C GLN A 26 13.61 -25.07 -9.27
N ILE A 27 13.16 -24.61 -8.11
CA ILE A 27 11.79 -24.08 -7.94
C ILE A 27 11.90 -22.72 -7.26
N GLU A 28 12.60 -21.78 -7.89
CA GLU A 28 12.59 -20.37 -7.46
C GLU A 28 12.96 -19.40 -8.60
N LYS A 29 12.74 -19.80 -9.85
CA LYS A 29 12.98 -18.95 -11.04
C LYS A 29 11.77 -18.75 -11.96
N GLU A 30 10.59 -19.16 -11.53
CA GLU A 30 9.32 -18.94 -12.25
C GLU A 30 8.22 -18.45 -11.30
N GLN A 31 8.54 -17.49 -10.44
CA GLN A 31 7.61 -16.39 -10.30
C GLN A 31 8.18 -15.30 -11.17
N GLN A 32 7.81 -15.36 -12.46
CA GLN A 32 7.90 -14.20 -13.33
C GLN A 32 7.27 -13.05 -12.55
N GLU A 33 8.13 -12.14 -12.08
CA GLU A 33 7.80 -10.74 -11.91
C GLU A 33 6.86 -10.40 -13.05
N VAL A 34 5.58 -10.19 -12.72
CA VAL A 34 4.76 -9.28 -13.51
C VAL A 34 5.52 -7.96 -13.36
N LEU A 35 6.42 -7.73 -14.31
CA LEU A 35 7.30 -6.58 -14.36
C LEU A 35 6.39 -5.41 -14.72
N HIS A 36 5.64 -4.96 -13.71
CA HIS A 36 4.93 -3.70 -13.74
C HIS A 36 6.02 -2.66 -13.95
N SER A 37 6.15 -2.19 -15.18
CA SER A 37 7.09 -1.13 -15.51
C SER A 37 6.76 0.05 -14.62
N ILE A 38 7.54 0.26 -13.58
CA ILE A 38 7.42 1.44 -12.74
C ILE A 38 7.59 2.63 -13.69
N PRO A 39 6.59 3.52 -13.79
CA PRO A 39 6.64 4.62 -14.74
C PRO A 39 7.83 5.52 -14.40
N THR A 40 8.72 5.74 -15.36
CA THR A 40 9.76 6.75 -15.26
C THR A 40 9.15 8.11 -15.61
N ALA A 41 9.32 9.12 -14.76
CA ALA A 41 8.87 10.48 -15.09
C ALA A 41 9.51 10.91 -16.42
N THR A 42 8.68 11.01 -17.46
CA THR A 42 9.14 11.46 -18.77
C THR A 42 9.16 12.99 -18.72
N LYS A 43 10.34 13.60 -18.72
CA LYS A 43 10.54 15.07 -18.78
C LYS A 43 10.04 15.74 -20.07
N LYS A 44 9.16 15.09 -20.84
CA LYS A 44 8.54 15.72 -22.01
C LYS A 44 7.28 16.44 -21.59
N ASN A 45 7.11 17.61 -22.18
CA ASN A 45 6.00 18.54 -22.06
C ASN A 45 4.69 17.90 -22.60
N GLU A 46 4.31 16.76 -22.05
CA GLU A 46 3.04 16.09 -22.34
C GLU A 46 1.95 16.86 -21.61
N GLU A 47 0.94 17.26 -22.37
CA GLU A 47 -0.28 17.88 -21.87
C GLU A 47 -0.84 17.03 -20.73
N LYS A 48 -1.08 17.65 -19.55
CA LYS A 48 -1.64 16.94 -18.39
C LYS A 48 -2.92 16.23 -18.82
N LYS A 49 -2.91 14.90 -18.80
CA LYS A 49 -4.12 14.13 -19.07
C LYS A 49 -5.10 14.34 -17.92
N PRO A 50 -6.41 14.45 -18.21
CA PRO A 50 -7.41 14.52 -17.15
C PRO A 50 -7.39 13.20 -16.38
N ILE A 51 -7.20 13.31 -15.08
CA ILE A 51 -7.26 12.20 -14.14
C ILE A 51 -8.71 11.78 -14.04
N VAL A 52 -8.97 10.51 -14.34
CA VAL A 52 -10.29 9.90 -14.20
C VAL A 52 -10.21 8.77 -13.19
N GLY A 53 -11.35 8.34 -12.68
CA GLY A 53 -11.36 7.23 -11.74
C GLY A 53 -12.60 7.19 -10.89
N LEU A 54 -12.47 6.46 -9.80
CA LEU A 54 -13.57 6.13 -8.93
C LEU A 54 -13.06 5.92 -7.52
N VAL A 55 -13.59 6.69 -6.59
CA VAL A 55 -13.47 6.40 -5.16
C VAL A 55 -14.81 5.86 -4.68
N LYS A 56 -14.81 4.66 -4.10
CA LYS A 56 -15.97 4.05 -3.44
C LYS A 56 -15.58 3.73 -2.01
N VAL A 57 -16.22 4.39 -1.06
CA VAL A 57 -15.90 4.20 0.35
C VAL A 57 -17.17 3.99 1.16
N GLN A 58 -17.08 3.16 2.18
CA GLN A 58 -18.10 3.02 3.21
C GLN A 58 -17.48 3.44 4.53
N ILE A 59 -18.08 4.43 5.18
CA ILE A 59 -17.66 4.95 6.47
C ILE A 59 -18.87 4.94 7.38
N ASP A 60 -18.78 4.20 8.49
CA ASP A 60 -19.87 4.08 9.45
C ASP A 60 -21.21 3.65 8.80
N GLY A 61 -21.13 2.68 7.89
CA GLY A 61 -22.28 2.16 7.14
C GLY A 61 -22.83 3.10 6.04
N LYS A 62 -22.28 4.32 5.89
CA LYS A 62 -22.66 5.26 4.84
C LYS A 62 -21.72 5.13 3.65
N SER A 63 -22.31 5.04 2.45
CA SER A 63 -21.56 4.97 1.19
C SER A 63 -21.27 6.37 0.67
N PHE A 64 -20.02 6.62 0.30
CA PHE A 64 -19.58 7.83 -0.38
C PHE A 64 -18.90 7.44 -1.69
N ARG A 65 -19.07 8.29 -2.70
CA ARG A 65 -18.55 8.05 -4.03
C ARG A 65 -18.02 9.35 -4.63
N MET A 66 -16.82 9.30 -5.20
CA MET A 66 -16.24 10.39 -5.99
C MET A 66 -15.98 9.88 -7.40
N THR A 67 -16.44 10.64 -8.40
CA THR A 67 -16.26 10.36 -9.83
C THR A 67 -15.80 11.58 -10.62
N ASP A 68 -16.12 12.77 -10.14
CA ASP A 68 -15.89 14.03 -10.86
C ASP A 68 -14.75 14.80 -10.19
N PHE A 69 -13.52 14.37 -10.49
CA PHE A 69 -12.31 14.93 -9.88
C PHE A 69 -12.03 16.35 -10.39
N ASP A 70 -11.73 17.24 -9.45
CA ASP A 70 -11.21 18.58 -9.69
C ASP A 70 -9.75 18.45 -10.15
N GLN A 71 -9.51 18.73 -11.43
CA GLN A 71 -8.22 18.54 -12.09
C GLN A 71 -7.16 19.55 -11.64
N GLU A 72 -7.58 20.70 -11.10
CA GLU A 72 -6.66 21.72 -10.62
C GLU A 72 -6.16 21.42 -9.20
N LEU A 73 -6.99 20.76 -8.39
CA LEU A 73 -6.71 20.50 -6.97
C LEU A 73 -6.22 19.07 -6.68
N THR A 74 -6.53 18.12 -7.57
CA THR A 74 -5.97 16.77 -7.55
C THR A 74 -4.47 16.82 -7.86
N THR A 75 -3.67 16.14 -7.05
CA THR A 75 -2.21 16.11 -7.23
C THR A 75 -1.79 15.02 -8.19
N ASP A 76 -0.59 15.18 -8.75
CA ASP A 76 0.10 14.08 -9.42
C ASP A 76 0.36 12.94 -8.42
N VAL A 77 0.44 11.70 -8.93
CA VAL A 77 0.88 10.56 -8.13
C VAL A 77 2.38 10.68 -7.93
N THR A 78 2.80 10.80 -6.68
CA THR A 78 4.21 11.01 -6.33
C THR A 78 4.88 9.67 -6.01
N TYR A 79 5.97 9.35 -6.70
CA TYR A 79 6.82 8.21 -6.39
C TYR A 79 8.03 8.64 -5.57
N LEU A 80 8.23 7.92 -4.47
CA LEU A 80 9.33 8.04 -3.53
C LEU A 80 10.11 6.73 -3.52
N ASP A 81 11.34 6.72 -3.01
CA ASP A 81 12.20 5.53 -3.02
C ASP A 81 11.50 4.30 -2.43
N ASN A 82 10.71 4.52 -1.38
CA ASN A 82 10.01 3.48 -0.63
C ASN A 82 8.53 3.83 -0.45
N GLY A 83 7.93 4.64 -1.34
CA GLY A 83 6.57 5.10 -1.11
C GLY A 83 5.83 5.64 -2.32
N VAL A 84 4.53 5.75 -2.16
CA VAL A 84 3.62 6.42 -3.07
C VAL A 84 2.72 7.36 -2.28
N GLN A 85 2.48 8.55 -2.84
CA GLN A 85 1.61 9.57 -2.24
C GLN A 85 0.73 10.21 -3.32
N PHE A 86 -0.54 10.42 -3.01
CA PHE A 86 -1.43 11.21 -3.84
C PHE A 86 -2.59 11.81 -3.03
N ARG A 87 -3.17 12.89 -3.56
CA ARG A 87 -4.39 13.50 -3.07
C ARG A 87 -5.36 13.70 -4.23
N ILE A 88 -6.60 13.28 -4.04
CA ILE A 88 -7.71 13.50 -4.97
C ILE A 88 -8.69 14.46 -4.33
N GLU A 89 -9.18 15.43 -5.10
CA GLU A 89 -10.28 16.30 -4.71
C GLU A 89 -11.37 16.23 -5.77
N ASP A 90 -12.64 16.20 -5.35
CA ASP A 90 -13.77 16.30 -6.28
C ASP A 90 -14.32 17.73 -6.36
N ILE A 91 -15.21 17.96 -7.31
CA ILE A 91 -15.89 19.26 -7.48
C ILE A 91 -16.71 19.69 -6.25
N ASN A 92 -17.06 18.75 -5.36
CA ASN A 92 -17.79 18.99 -4.11
C ASN A 92 -16.86 19.19 -2.91
N LYS A 93 -15.56 19.37 -3.14
CA LYS A 93 -14.53 19.57 -2.10
C LYS A 93 -14.37 18.39 -1.15
N GLN A 94 -14.81 17.19 -1.55
CA GLN A 94 -14.43 15.95 -0.90
C GLN A 94 -12.98 15.65 -1.26
N THR A 95 -12.19 15.25 -0.26
CA THR A 95 -10.75 15.01 -0.46
C THR A 95 -10.39 13.62 0.03
N VAL A 96 -9.53 12.93 -0.71
CA VAL A 96 -8.91 11.68 -0.28
C VAL A 96 -7.40 11.84 -0.37
N LEU A 97 -6.70 11.57 0.73
CA LEU A 97 -5.25 11.57 0.82
C LEU A 97 -4.77 10.17 1.15
N VAL A 98 -3.83 9.68 0.34
CA VAL A 98 -3.20 8.37 0.54
C VAL A 98 -1.70 8.55 0.56
N ASN A 99 -1.08 8.06 1.63
CA ASN A 99 0.35 7.89 1.75
C ASN A 99 0.64 6.43 2.09
N MET A 100 1.52 5.78 1.34
CA MET A 100 1.99 4.43 1.63
C MET A 100 3.51 4.41 1.58
N TYR A 101 4.12 3.84 2.61
CA TYR A 101 5.56 3.69 2.72
C TYR A 101 5.91 2.26 3.12
N ALA A 102 6.77 1.60 2.36
CA ALA A 102 7.33 0.30 2.68
C ALA A 102 8.67 0.09 1.94
N PRO A 103 9.65 -0.63 2.53
CA PRO A 103 10.89 -0.95 1.84
C PRO A 103 10.64 -1.68 0.53
N GLY A 104 11.05 -1.04 -0.57
CA GLY A 104 10.84 -1.55 -1.92
C GLY A 104 9.37 -1.66 -2.34
N LEU A 105 8.52 -0.74 -1.87
CA LEU A 105 7.07 -0.72 -2.13
C LEU A 105 6.75 -0.86 -3.62
N LEU A 106 7.47 -0.14 -4.49
CA LEU A 106 7.20 -0.11 -5.93
C LEU A 106 7.66 -1.38 -6.66
N GLN A 107 8.48 -2.23 -6.03
CA GLN A 107 8.94 -3.51 -6.60
C GLN A 107 8.10 -4.71 -6.13
N LYS A 108 7.17 -4.52 -5.20
CA LYS A 108 6.37 -5.59 -4.60
C LYS A 108 4.90 -5.22 -4.66
N ILE A 109 4.28 -5.36 -5.82
CA ILE A 109 2.84 -5.09 -5.98
C ILE A 109 2.16 -6.41 -6.38
N PRO A 110 1.11 -6.85 -5.66
CA PRO A 110 0.42 -6.14 -4.59
C PRO A 110 1.20 -6.09 -3.27
N ILE A 111 0.96 -5.03 -2.48
CA ILE A 111 1.50 -4.88 -1.12
C ILE A 111 0.45 -4.32 -0.17
N THR A 112 0.31 -4.98 0.98
CA THR A 112 -0.60 -4.61 2.05
C THR A 112 0.17 -4.10 3.26
N ILE A 113 -0.23 -2.94 3.77
CA ILE A 113 0.33 -2.31 4.96
C ILE A 113 -0.74 -2.30 6.05
N ALA A 114 -0.49 -3.01 7.16
CA ALA A 114 -1.39 -3.06 8.31
C ALA A 114 -1.12 -1.98 9.36
N GLN A 115 0.05 -1.35 9.32
CA GLN A 115 0.44 -0.38 10.33
C GLN A 115 0.04 1.03 9.87
N GLN A 116 -0.87 1.66 10.60
CA GLN A 116 -1.36 3.00 10.28
C GLN A 116 -0.59 4.06 11.06
N SER A 117 -0.06 5.07 10.38
CA SER A 117 0.73 6.14 11.00
C SER A 117 -0.02 6.87 12.12
N SER A 118 -1.34 6.97 12.04
CA SER A 118 -2.18 7.65 13.04
C SER A 118 -2.34 6.88 14.36
N ALA A 119 -2.07 5.58 14.35
CA ALA A 119 -2.08 4.70 15.52
C ALA A 119 -0.71 4.49 16.15
N LEU A 120 0.36 4.97 15.49
CA LEU A 120 1.70 4.93 16.06
C LEU A 120 1.87 6.02 17.11
N ASP A 121 2.61 5.69 18.16
CA ASP A 121 3.15 6.69 19.05
C ASP A 121 4.21 7.52 18.31
N PRO A 122 4.38 8.82 18.65
CA PRO A 122 5.29 9.70 17.92
C PRO A 122 6.72 9.17 17.80
N GLU A 123 7.23 8.50 18.85
CA GLU A 123 8.58 7.92 18.85
C GLU A 123 8.70 6.70 17.92
N GLU A 124 7.64 5.88 17.86
CA GLU A 124 7.59 4.70 16.99
C GLU A 124 7.48 5.09 15.52
N ALA A 125 6.73 6.16 15.21
CA ALA A 125 6.45 6.63 13.86
C ALA A 125 7.72 6.92 13.02
N PHE A 126 8.81 7.34 13.67
CA PHE A 126 10.10 7.58 13.00
C PHE A 126 10.94 6.30 12.80
N SER A 127 10.67 5.25 13.56
CA SER A 127 11.43 4.00 13.53
C SER A 127 10.84 2.96 12.57
N VAL A 128 9.51 3.02 12.37
CA VAL A 128 8.77 2.07 11.53
C VAL A 128 8.97 2.39 10.06
N LYS A 129 9.49 1.41 9.33
CA LYS A 129 9.78 1.51 7.89
C LYS A 129 8.57 1.24 6.99
N THR A 130 7.53 0.60 7.53
CA THR A 130 6.34 0.20 6.79
C THR A 130 5.11 0.77 7.45
N GLN A 131 4.50 1.78 6.84
CA GLN A 131 3.33 2.47 7.38
C GLN A 131 2.49 3.12 6.28
N SER A 132 1.20 3.25 6.53
CA SER A 132 0.26 3.95 5.66
C SER A 132 -0.53 5.02 6.41
N ARG A 133 -0.98 6.04 5.69
CA ARG A 133 -1.93 7.04 6.17
C ARG A 133 -3.00 7.25 5.10
N LEU A 134 -4.25 7.07 5.51
CA LEU A 134 -5.42 7.29 4.66
C LEU A 134 -6.34 8.28 5.38
N GLU A 135 -6.66 9.37 4.70
CA GLU A 135 -7.57 10.41 5.19
C GLU A 135 -8.63 10.73 4.14
N ILE A 136 -9.87 10.89 4.60
CA ILE A 136 -11.01 11.23 3.76
C ILE A 136 -11.72 12.41 4.40
N ASN A 137 -11.74 13.55 3.72
CA ASN A 137 -12.51 14.72 4.13
C ASN A 137 -13.87 14.71 3.42
N ILE A 138 -14.94 14.72 4.20
CA ILE A 138 -16.31 14.80 3.71
C ILE A 138 -16.92 16.06 4.31
N PRO A 139 -16.92 17.19 3.56
CA PRO A 139 -17.47 18.44 4.06
C PRO A 139 -18.91 18.25 4.50
N SER A 140 -19.24 18.67 5.71
CA SER A 140 -20.62 18.73 6.18
C SER A 140 -21.23 20.10 5.89
N GLU A 141 -22.56 20.21 5.98
CA GLU A 141 -23.29 21.47 5.74
C GLU A 141 -22.89 22.61 6.70
N SER A 142 -22.17 22.29 7.77
CA SER A 142 -21.60 23.26 8.72
C SER A 142 -20.13 22.89 8.93
N PRO A 143 -19.16 23.78 8.75
CA PRO A 143 -17.75 23.43 8.95
C PRO A 143 -17.49 23.13 10.42
N VAL A 144 -17.48 21.85 10.77
CA VAL A 144 -17.20 21.35 12.13
C VAL A 144 -15.93 20.52 12.15
N GLN A 145 -15.30 20.52 13.32
CA GLN A 145 -14.24 19.59 13.66
C GLN A 145 -14.78 18.15 13.53
N GLY A 146 -14.16 17.33 12.69
CA GLY A 146 -14.56 15.93 12.49
C GLY A 146 -14.96 15.55 11.07
N ASP A 147 -15.01 16.47 10.10
CA ASP A 147 -15.29 16.13 8.68
C ASP A 147 -14.21 15.23 8.06
N VAL A 148 -12.99 15.32 8.58
CA VAL A 148 -11.88 14.43 8.20
C VAL A 148 -11.98 13.12 8.96
N LYS A 149 -12.08 12.01 8.21
CA LYS A 149 -12.06 10.63 8.70
C LYS A 149 -10.69 10.03 8.41
N VAL A 150 -10.06 9.45 9.42
CA VAL A 150 -8.70 8.91 9.31
C VAL A 150 -8.74 7.42 9.66
N LEU A 151 -8.14 6.57 8.82
CA LEU A 151 -8.01 5.14 9.11
C LEU A 151 -7.03 4.95 10.28
N TYR A 152 -7.48 4.35 11.37
CA TYR A 152 -6.70 4.17 12.60
C TYR A 152 -6.15 2.75 12.74
N GLU A 153 -6.99 1.75 12.51
CA GLU A 153 -6.64 0.33 12.56
C GLU A 153 -7.05 -0.33 11.24
N GLY A 154 -6.31 -1.34 10.80
CA GLY A 154 -6.62 -2.11 9.60
C GLY A 154 -5.55 -1.97 8.52
N THR A 155 -5.92 -2.23 7.28
CA THR A 155 -4.97 -2.39 6.17
C THR A 155 -5.23 -1.40 5.04
N VAL A 156 -4.16 -0.95 4.41
CA VAL A 156 -4.17 -0.27 3.10
C VAL A 156 -3.32 -1.10 2.15
N SER A 157 -3.87 -1.47 1.00
CA SER A 157 -3.18 -2.23 -0.03
C SER A 157 -3.04 -1.43 -1.31
N LEU A 158 -1.86 -1.50 -1.91
CA LEU A 158 -1.65 -1.11 -3.30
C LEU A 158 -1.77 -2.38 -4.13
N GLU A 159 -2.89 -2.53 -4.82
CA GLU A 159 -3.24 -3.75 -5.55
C GLU A 159 -2.70 -3.73 -6.98
N GLU A 160 -2.68 -2.56 -7.60
CA GLU A 160 -2.21 -2.37 -8.98
C GLU A 160 -1.51 -1.02 -9.12
N LEU A 161 -0.38 -1.02 -9.84
CA LEU A 161 0.31 0.21 -10.24
C LEU A 161 0.92 0.02 -11.64
N THR A 162 0.43 0.78 -12.59
CA THR A 162 0.92 0.80 -13.97
C THR A 162 1.13 2.25 -14.43
N ASN A 163 1.50 2.44 -15.70
CA ASN A 163 1.66 3.77 -16.30
C ASN A 163 0.37 4.60 -16.35
N SER A 164 -0.80 3.95 -16.25
CA SER A 164 -2.09 4.63 -16.45
C SER A 164 -3.15 4.22 -15.45
N LYS A 165 -2.85 3.34 -14.49
CA LYS A 165 -3.81 2.82 -13.53
C LYS A 165 -3.16 2.53 -12.18
N LEU A 166 -3.84 2.97 -11.12
CA LEU A 166 -3.48 2.76 -9.72
C LEU A 166 -4.73 2.29 -9.00
N VAL A 167 -4.61 1.21 -8.24
CA VAL A 167 -5.71 0.66 -7.43
C VAL A 167 -5.25 0.52 -5.99
N VAL A 168 -5.93 1.23 -5.09
CA VAL A 168 -5.73 1.13 -3.65
C VAL A 168 -7.00 0.63 -3.00
N THR A 169 -6.88 -0.38 -2.14
CA THR A 169 -7.98 -0.86 -1.30
C THR A 169 -7.65 -0.63 0.16
N PHE A 170 -8.68 -0.49 0.99
CA PHE A 170 -8.48 -0.39 2.43
C PHE A 170 -9.66 -0.98 3.18
N MET A 171 -9.38 -1.46 4.38
CA MET A 171 -10.39 -2.00 5.29
C MET A 171 -9.90 -1.88 6.73
N GLY A 172 -10.78 -1.46 7.62
CA GLY A 172 -10.46 -1.37 9.03
C GLY A 172 -11.41 -0.48 9.81
N LYS A 173 -10.85 0.26 10.75
CA LYS A 173 -11.59 1.18 11.61
C LYS A 173 -10.94 2.55 11.58
N GLY A 174 -11.76 3.58 11.40
CA GLY A 174 -11.33 4.97 11.40
C GLY A 174 -11.87 5.74 12.61
N PHE A 175 -11.39 6.97 12.76
CA PHE A 175 -11.89 7.96 13.71
C PHE A 175 -12.06 9.30 13.02
N SER A 176 -12.83 10.21 13.64
CA SER A 176 -12.99 11.57 13.14
C SER A 176 -11.87 12.44 13.70
N LEU A 177 -11.22 13.25 12.87
CA LEU A 177 -10.17 14.14 13.34
C LEU A 177 -10.73 15.16 14.33
N GLY A 178 -10.14 15.21 15.53
CA GLY A 178 -10.66 16.01 16.65
C GLY A 178 -11.63 15.28 17.58
N SER A 179 -12.01 14.03 17.26
CA SER A 179 -12.70 13.15 18.21
C SER A 179 -11.71 12.39 19.11
N ASN A 180 -12.25 11.71 20.13
CA ASN A 180 -11.49 10.76 20.91
C ASN A 180 -11.14 9.53 20.05
N LYS A 181 -9.85 9.16 19.98
CA LYS A 181 -9.35 7.99 19.23
C LYS A 181 -9.90 6.63 19.72
N LYS A 182 -10.73 6.61 20.77
CA LYS A 182 -11.44 5.41 21.27
C LYS A 182 -12.76 5.14 20.53
N GLU A 183 -13.36 6.16 19.92
CA GLU A 183 -14.61 6.05 19.19
C GLU A 183 -14.33 5.74 17.73
N LEU A 184 -14.14 4.44 17.46
CA LEU A 184 -13.79 3.95 16.14
C LEU A 184 -15.03 3.47 15.37
N PHE A 185 -15.11 3.80 14.08
CA PHE A 185 -16.16 3.33 13.17
C PHE A 185 -15.57 2.47 12.06
N PRO A 186 -16.33 1.51 11.49
CA PRO A 186 -15.86 0.73 10.35
C PRO A 186 -15.63 1.63 9.13
N MET A 187 -14.54 1.38 8.43
CA MET A 187 -14.14 2.12 7.25
C MET A 187 -13.50 1.18 6.23
N GLN A 188 -14.01 1.18 5.00
CA GLN A 188 -13.50 0.35 3.91
C GLN A 188 -13.71 1.02 2.56
N GLY A 189 -12.93 0.67 1.57
CA GLY A 189 -13.11 1.24 0.24
C GLY A 189 -12.08 0.83 -0.79
N GLU A 190 -12.32 1.34 -1.99
CA GLU A 190 -11.53 1.15 -3.19
C GLU A 190 -11.34 2.51 -3.86
N ILE A 191 -10.10 2.80 -4.25
CA ILE A 191 -9.67 3.99 -4.96
C ILE A 191 -9.03 3.50 -6.26
N VAL A 192 -9.67 3.81 -7.38
CA VAL A 192 -9.13 3.57 -8.72
C VAL A 192 -8.81 4.92 -9.33
N LEU A 193 -7.54 5.12 -9.69
CA LEU A 193 -7.09 6.26 -10.47
C LEU A 193 -6.60 5.79 -11.83
N GLU A 194 -7.04 6.48 -12.87
CA GLU A 194 -6.65 6.25 -14.25
C GLU A 194 -6.16 7.54 -14.90
N ASN A 195 -5.27 7.42 -15.88
CA ASN A 195 -4.72 8.56 -16.64
C ASN A 195 -4.07 9.65 -15.76
N PHE A 196 -3.45 9.28 -14.65
CA PHE A 196 -2.78 10.22 -13.76
C PHE A 196 -1.38 10.60 -14.26
N ASN A 197 -0.96 11.80 -13.88
CA ASN A 197 0.42 12.25 -14.06
C ASN A 197 1.27 11.74 -12.90
N VAL A 198 2.55 11.49 -13.18
CA VAL A 198 3.52 10.99 -12.18
C VAL A 198 4.57 12.06 -11.90
N TYR A 199 4.74 12.40 -10.62
CA TYR A 199 5.89 13.13 -10.13
C TYR A 199 6.88 12.15 -9.48
N ASP A 200 8.01 11.92 -10.13
CA ASP A 200 9.03 10.98 -9.62
C ASP A 200 10.13 11.75 -8.85
N ALA A 201 9.99 11.80 -7.53
CA ALA A 201 10.94 12.50 -6.67
C ALA A 201 12.29 11.76 -6.54
N ARG A 202 12.34 10.47 -6.90
CA ARG A 202 13.58 9.67 -6.89
C ARG A 202 14.59 10.19 -7.91
N MET A 203 14.10 10.80 -8.98
CA MET A 203 14.93 11.37 -10.06
C MET A 203 15.51 12.75 -9.72
N ASN A 204 15.04 13.40 -8.64
CA ASN A 204 15.45 14.74 -8.24
C ASN A 204 16.42 14.77 -7.04
N ASN A 205 16.71 13.60 -6.44
CA ASN A 205 17.77 13.45 -5.45
C ASN A 205 19.02 12.84 -6.11
N PRO A 206 20.04 13.64 -6.46
CA PRO A 206 21.33 13.09 -6.82
C PRO A 206 22.00 12.61 -5.53
N ASN A 207 21.87 11.32 -5.22
CA ASN A 207 22.84 10.65 -4.37
C ASN A 207 24.03 10.23 -5.22
#